data_AF-A0A1E9BGU8-F1
#
_entry.id   AF-A0A1E9BGU8-F1
#
_cell.length_a   1.000
_cell.length_b   1.000
_cell.length_c   1.000
_cell.angle_alpha   90.00
_cell.angle_beta   90.00
_cell.angle_gamma   90.00
#
_symmetry.space_group_name_H-M   'P 1'
#
loop_
_entity.id
_entity.type
_entity.pdbx_description
1 polymer ?
#
loop_
_entity_poly.entity_id
_entity_poly.type
_entity_poly.pdbx_seq_one_letter_code
_entity_poly.pdbx_strand_id
1 'polypeptide(L)'
;MVNATQLAKIYGKRPNDYLSLPATNQLINAITRKYGISENQLVISKAGSSHNGGGTWMHRLIVVDFCQWLDIDLKLWCTEKLDELMRYGMTATQPTLEQMINNPDLVISLAQNGKREEKQRLALEVEKKEQEKLSIIEETKPAVVFTECVTSSSTNILIGDLAKLITQNGNFRNGFSHCKSQGVVIHDTPDAMEE
;
A
#
# COMPACT_ATOMS: atom_id res chain seq x y z
N MET A 1 1.24 -15.70 -9.95
CA MET A 1 0.19 -16.47 -10.66
C MET A 1 0.71 -17.86 -10.95
N VAL A 2 -0.15 -18.87 -10.95
CA VAL A 2 0.20 -20.27 -11.25
C VAL A 2 -0.62 -20.73 -12.47
N ASN A 3 0.00 -21.48 -13.39
CA ASN A 3 -0.69 -22.02 -14.56
C ASN A 3 -1.56 -23.22 -14.15
N ALA A 4 -2.86 -22.98 -13.98
CA ALA A 4 -3.83 -23.99 -13.57
C ALA A 4 -4.06 -25.04 -14.66
N THR A 5 -3.99 -24.66 -15.94
CA THR A 5 -4.12 -25.61 -17.07
C THR A 5 -3.01 -26.66 -17.04
N GLN A 6 -1.77 -26.23 -16.78
CA GLN A 6 -0.63 -27.14 -16.69
C GLN A 6 -0.76 -28.10 -15.50
N LEU A 7 -1.19 -27.59 -14.33
CA LEU A 7 -1.43 -28.42 -13.15
C LEU A 7 -2.54 -29.45 -13.36
N ALA A 8 -3.69 -29.01 -13.90
CA ALA A 8 -4.85 -29.87 -14.08
C ALA A 8 -4.61 -31.01 -15.08
N LYS A 9 -3.68 -30.82 -16.02
CA LYS A 9 -3.36 -31.79 -17.07
C LYS A 9 -2.97 -33.16 -16.50
N ILE A 10 -2.23 -33.19 -15.40
CA ILE A 10 -1.77 -34.42 -14.75
C ILE A 10 -2.96 -35.22 -14.18
N TYR A 11 -3.99 -34.51 -13.73
CA TYR A 11 -5.20 -35.07 -13.13
C TYR A 11 -6.32 -35.33 -14.14
N GLY A 12 -6.10 -35.06 -15.43
CA GLY A 12 -7.12 -35.18 -16.47
C GLY A 12 -8.32 -34.23 -16.31
N LYS A 13 -8.18 -33.18 -15.50
CA LYS A 13 -9.25 -32.21 -15.17
C LYS A 13 -9.07 -30.90 -15.93
N ARG A 14 -10.14 -30.10 -16.04
CA ARG A 14 -10.07 -28.76 -16.65
C ARG A 14 -10.29 -27.68 -15.58
N PRO A 15 -9.50 -26.59 -15.58
CA PRO A 15 -9.72 -25.46 -14.66
C PRO A 15 -11.10 -24.85 -14.75
N ASN A 16 -11.72 -24.88 -15.94
CA ASN A 16 -13.07 -24.36 -16.14
C ASN A 16 -14.12 -25.12 -15.32
N ASP A 17 -13.96 -26.44 -15.14
CA ASP A 17 -14.90 -27.25 -14.35
C ASP A 17 -14.88 -26.80 -12.89
N TYR A 18 -13.69 -26.55 -12.34
CA TYR A 18 -13.52 -25.99 -11.01
C TYR A 18 -14.10 -24.59 -10.86
N LEU A 19 -13.84 -23.70 -11.82
CA LEU A 19 -14.34 -22.32 -11.80
C LEU A 19 -15.87 -22.25 -11.96
N SER A 20 -16.48 -23.27 -12.57
CA SER A 20 -17.94 -23.37 -12.70
C SER A 20 -18.64 -23.76 -11.39
N LEU A 21 -17.92 -24.24 -10.38
CA LEU A 21 -18.54 -24.69 -9.13
C LEU A 21 -19.09 -23.50 -8.33
N PRO A 22 -20.30 -23.61 -7.73
CA PRO A 22 -20.86 -22.56 -6.90
C PRO A 22 -19.96 -22.18 -5.70
N ALA A 23 -19.34 -23.18 -5.08
CA ALA A 23 -18.43 -22.97 -3.95
C ALA A 23 -17.20 -22.14 -4.35
N THR A 24 -16.62 -22.41 -5.52
CA THR A 24 -15.49 -21.65 -6.05
C THR A 24 -15.85 -20.19 -6.29
N ASN A 25 -17.02 -19.93 -6.88
CA ASN A 25 -17.51 -18.56 -7.10
C ASN A 25 -17.74 -17.83 -5.77
N GLN A 26 -18.25 -18.52 -4.74
CA GLN A 26 -18.37 -17.95 -3.40
C GLN A 26 -17.00 -17.62 -2.78
N LEU A 27 -16.00 -18.49 -2.96
CA LEU A 27 -14.63 -18.26 -2.50
C LEU A 27 -13.99 -17.03 -3.18
N ILE A 28 -14.10 -16.93 -4.50
CA ILE A 28 -13.60 -15.79 -5.28
C ILE A 28 -14.21 -14.49 -4.76
N ASN A 29 -15.54 -14.44 -4.61
CA ASN A 29 -16.24 -13.29 -4.06
C ASN A 29 -15.81 -12.94 -2.63
N ALA A 30 -15.58 -13.95 -1.78
CA ALA A 30 -15.08 -13.73 -0.42
C ALA A 30 -13.67 -13.11 -0.42
N ILE A 31 -12.78 -13.58 -1.31
CA ILE A 31 -11.43 -13.04 -1.47
C ILE A 31 -11.50 -11.59 -1.96
N THR A 32 -12.31 -11.30 -2.97
CA THR A 32 -12.50 -9.93 -3.49
C THR A 32 -12.98 -8.97 -2.41
N ARG A 33 -13.96 -9.36 -1.60
CA ARG A 33 -14.46 -8.53 -0.48
C ARG A 33 -13.40 -8.28 0.59
N LYS A 34 -12.63 -9.32 0.95
CA LYS A 34 -11.66 -9.24 2.06
C LYS A 34 -10.40 -8.46 1.69
N TYR A 35 -9.89 -8.63 0.47
CA TYR A 35 -8.59 -8.08 0.05
C TYR A 35 -8.69 -6.95 -0.96
N GLY A 36 -9.89 -6.62 -1.46
CA GLY A 36 -10.08 -5.57 -2.48
C GLY A 36 -9.50 -5.94 -3.86
N ILE A 37 -9.25 -7.23 -4.11
CA ILE A 37 -8.66 -7.73 -5.35
C ILE A 37 -9.78 -8.07 -6.34
N SER A 38 -9.72 -7.51 -7.55
CA SER A 38 -10.71 -7.80 -8.59
C SER A 38 -10.60 -9.23 -9.13
N GLU A 39 -11.70 -9.80 -9.60
CA GLU A 39 -11.74 -11.17 -10.13
C GLU A 39 -10.73 -11.41 -11.28
N ASN A 40 -10.58 -10.42 -12.16
CA ASN A 40 -9.63 -10.49 -13.28
C ASN A 40 -8.16 -10.54 -12.84
N GLN A 41 -7.85 -10.18 -11.59
CA GLN A 41 -6.53 -10.34 -10.99
C GLN A 41 -6.38 -11.68 -10.26
N LEU A 42 -7.51 -12.32 -9.92
CA LEU A 42 -7.56 -13.63 -9.28
C LEU A 42 -7.48 -14.77 -10.30
N VAL A 43 -8.12 -14.61 -11.46
CA VAL A 43 -8.13 -15.58 -12.56
C VAL A 43 -7.90 -14.86 -13.89
N ILE A 44 -6.92 -15.33 -14.66
CA ILE A 44 -6.60 -14.79 -15.99
C ILE A 44 -6.62 -15.92 -17.01
N SER A 45 -7.43 -15.79 -18.06
CA SER A 45 -7.43 -16.71 -19.20
C SER A 45 -6.63 -16.11 -20.35
N LYS A 46 -5.60 -16.83 -20.81
CA LYS A 46 -4.79 -16.47 -21.98
C LYS A 46 -5.01 -17.47 -23.10
N ALA A 47 -5.28 -16.98 -24.31
CA ALA A 47 -5.39 -17.83 -25.49
C ALA A 47 -4.02 -18.42 -25.87
N GLY A 48 -4.02 -19.59 -26.52
CA GLY A 48 -2.81 -20.29 -26.98
C GLY A 48 -2.52 -21.58 -26.20
N SER A 49 -1.44 -22.27 -26.59
CA SER A 49 -1.02 -23.51 -25.94
C SER A 49 -0.37 -23.25 -24.58
N SER A 50 -0.45 -24.21 -23.66
CA SER A 50 0.20 -24.11 -22.34
C SER A 50 1.71 -23.92 -22.43
N HIS A 51 2.35 -24.42 -23.49
CA HIS A 51 3.80 -24.28 -23.70
C HIS A 51 4.18 -22.85 -24.12
N ASN A 52 3.27 -22.12 -24.77
CA ASN A 52 3.47 -20.75 -25.24
C ASN A 52 2.86 -19.71 -24.27
N GLY A 53 2.64 -20.09 -23.01
CA GLY A 53 2.08 -19.20 -21.98
C GLY A 53 0.54 -19.06 -22.02
N GLY A 54 -0.15 -19.81 -22.87
CA GLY A 54 -1.61 -19.91 -22.87
C GLY A 54 -2.15 -20.75 -21.71
N GLY A 55 -3.44 -20.63 -21.44
CA GLY A 55 -4.14 -21.33 -20.37
C GLY A 55 -4.76 -20.42 -19.32
N THR A 56 -5.32 -21.04 -18.29
CA THR A 56 -5.92 -20.39 -17.14
C THR A 56 -4.88 -20.23 -16.04
N TRP A 57 -4.72 -19.02 -15.55
CA TRP A 57 -3.77 -18.64 -14.52
C TRP A 57 -4.52 -18.21 -13.27
N MET A 58 -4.13 -18.75 -12.12
CA MET A 58 -4.80 -18.47 -10.84
C MET A 58 -3.85 -17.79 -9.85
N HIS A 59 -4.43 -16.93 -9.02
CA HIS A 59 -3.75 -16.29 -7.91
C HIS A 59 -3.55 -17.27 -6.73
N ARG A 60 -2.48 -17.06 -5.94
CA ARG A 60 -2.07 -17.95 -4.83
C ARG A 60 -3.23 -18.27 -3.87
N LEU A 61 -4.11 -17.29 -3.61
CA LEU A 61 -5.24 -17.43 -2.68
C LEU A 61 -6.30 -18.43 -3.14
N ILE A 62 -6.40 -18.73 -4.43
CA ILE A 62 -7.35 -19.70 -4.99
C ILE A 62 -6.64 -21.02 -5.31
N VAL A 63 -5.37 -20.96 -5.70
CA VAL A 63 -4.59 -22.14 -6.14
C VAL A 63 -4.60 -23.27 -5.10
N VAL A 64 -4.57 -22.97 -3.80
CA VAL A 64 -4.59 -24.02 -2.77
C VAL A 64 -5.91 -24.78 -2.75
N ASP A 65 -7.04 -24.07 -2.84
CA ASP A 65 -8.36 -24.70 -2.95
C ASP A 65 -8.50 -25.48 -4.27
N PHE A 66 -8.00 -24.92 -5.37
CA PHE A 66 -7.93 -25.62 -6.65
C PHE A 66 -7.14 -26.92 -6.57
N CYS A 67 -5.98 -26.93 -5.91
CA CYS A 67 -5.18 -28.15 -5.74
C CYS A 67 -5.90 -29.20 -4.88
N GLN A 68 -6.61 -28.79 -3.82
CA GLN A 68 -7.46 -29.69 -3.03
C GLN A 68 -8.64 -30.26 -3.84
N TRP A 69 -9.13 -29.54 -4.84
CA TRP A 69 -10.14 -30.08 -5.77
C TRP A 69 -9.53 -31.05 -6.79
N LEU A 70 -8.27 -30.86 -7.18
CA LEU A 70 -7.56 -31.77 -8.09
C LEU A 70 -7.30 -33.13 -7.42
N ASP A 71 -6.81 -33.12 -6.18
CA ASP A 71 -6.36 -34.29 -5.43
C ASP A 71 -7.05 -34.41 -4.06
N ILE A 72 -7.73 -35.54 -3.85
CA ILE A 72 -8.46 -35.82 -2.60
C ILE A 72 -7.52 -36.08 -1.43
N ASP A 73 -6.34 -36.68 -1.67
CA ASP A 73 -5.38 -36.99 -0.62
C ASP A 73 -4.74 -35.71 -0.09
N LEU A 74 -4.44 -34.76 -0.99
CA LEU A 74 -4.01 -33.42 -0.61
C LEU A 74 -5.07 -32.69 0.21
N LYS A 75 -6.35 -32.83 -0.14
CA LYS A 75 -7.46 -32.22 0.62
C LYS A 75 -7.57 -32.80 2.03
N LEU A 76 -7.44 -34.12 2.16
CA LEU A 76 -7.40 -34.77 3.47
C LEU A 76 -6.22 -34.26 4.29
N TRP A 77 -5.02 -34.24 3.72
CA TRP A 77 -3.82 -33.73 4.39
C TRP A 77 -3.96 -32.27 4.85
N CYS A 78 -4.52 -31.39 4.02
CA CYS A 78 -4.78 -30.00 4.41
C CYS A 78 -5.78 -29.91 5.58
N THR A 79 -6.79 -30.79 5.60
CA THR A 79 -7.78 -30.84 6.67
C THR A 79 -7.15 -31.29 7.99
N GLU A 80 -6.27 -32.30 7.96
CA GLU A 80 -5.51 -32.75 9.13
C GLU A 80 -4.59 -31.64 9.67
N LYS A 81 -3.94 -30.88 8.78
CA LYS A 81 -3.10 -29.75 9.18
C LYS A 81 -3.90 -28.60 9.81
N LEU A 82 -5.13 -28.39 9.35
CA LEU A 82 -6.03 -27.41 9.96
C LEU A 82 -6.52 -27.88 11.35
N ASP A 83 -6.82 -29.16 11.51
CA ASP A 83 -7.18 -29.74 12.82
C ASP A 83 -6.00 -29.67 13.81
N GLU A 84 -4.79 -29.98 13.37
CA GLU A 84 -3.56 -29.80 14.15
C GLU A 84 -3.40 -28.35 14.64
N LEU A 85 -3.63 -27.37 13.75
CA LEU A 85 -3.58 -25.96 14.09
C LEU A 85 -4.64 -25.58 15.14
N MET A 86 -5.85 -26.12 15.06
CA MET A 86 -6.91 -25.87 16.03
C MET A 86 -6.59 -26.47 17.42
N ARG A 87 -5.93 -27.63 17.46
CA ARG A 87 -5.59 -28.30 18.72
C ARG A 87 -4.36 -27.71 19.42
N TYR A 88 -3.33 -27.37 18.65
CA TYR A 88 -2.01 -27.03 19.19
C TYR A 88 -1.60 -25.57 18.96
N GLY A 89 -2.38 -24.80 18.20
CA GLY A 89 -2.09 -23.39 17.88
C GLY A 89 -0.94 -23.19 16.88
N MET A 90 -0.32 -24.26 16.40
CA MET A 90 0.70 -24.25 15.35
C MET A 90 0.60 -25.51 14.48
N THR A 91 1.10 -25.44 13.26
CA THR A 91 1.31 -26.61 12.40
C THR A 91 2.70 -26.52 11.76
N ALA A 92 3.36 -27.67 11.63
CA ALA A 92 4.66 -27.78 10.99
C ALA A 92 4.70 -28.99 10.05
N THR A 93 5.62 -28.96 9.09
CA THR A 93 6.00 -30.15 8.33
C THR A 93 6.90 -31.03 9.20
N GLN A 94 6.93 -32.34 8.92
CA GLN A 94 7.72 -33.30 9.70
C GLN A 94 9.19 -32.89 9.87
N PRO A 95 9.91 -32.44 8.81
CA PRO A 95 11.30 -32.00 8.95
C PRO A 95 11.45 -30.77 9.86
N THR A 96 10.48 -29.84 9.80
CA THR A 96 10.48 -28.65 10.65
C THR A 96 10.16 -29.00 12.11
N LEU A 97 9.28 -29.97 12.35
CA LEU A 97 8.99 -30.46 13.70
C LEU A 97 10.22 -31.15 14.32
N GLU A 98 10.92 -31.98 13.56
CA GLU A 98 12.18 -32.60 13.98
C GLU A 98 13.25 -31.54 14.29
N GLN A 99 13.37 -30.50 13.47
CA GLN A 99 14.27 -29.38 13.73
C GLN A 99 13.89 -28.61 15.00
N MET A 100 12.58 -28.45 15.29
CA MET A 100 12.10 -27.80 16.51
C MET A 100 12.38 -28.62 17.76
N ILE A 101 12.21 -29.95 17.70
CA ILE A 101 12.56 -30.86 18.80
C ILE A 101 14.06 -30.82 19.08
N ASN A 102 14.87 -30.78 18.02
CA ASN A 102 16.33 -30.77 18.12
C ASN A 102 16.93 -29.39 18.43
N ASN A 103 16.17 -28.30 18.26
CA ASN A 103 16.59 -26.92 18.55
C ASN A 103 15.43 -26.09 19.13
N PRO A 104 15.23 -26.08 20.47
CA PRO A 104 14.18 -25.29 21.11
C PRO A 104 14.31 -23.77 20.87
N ASP A 105 15.51 -23.28 20.54
CA ASP A 105 15.74 -21.88 20.15
C ASP A 105 15.08 -21.48 18.82
N LEU A 106 14.71 -22.44 17.96
CA LEU A 106 14.04 -22.15 16.70
C LEU A 106 12.66 -21.52 16.93
N VAL A 107 11.91 -22.01 17.93
CA VAL A 107 10.61 -21.46 18.34
C VAL A 107 10.76 -20.04 18.86
N ILE A 108 11.81 -19.79 19.66
CA ILE A 108 12.14 -18.45 20.17
C ILE A 108 12.51 -17.52 19.01
N SER A 109 13.31 -18.00 18.05
CA SER A 109 13.73 -17.20 16.88
C SER A 109 12.57 -16.82 15.97
N LEU A 110 11.60 -17.71 15.74
CA LEU A 110 10.39 -17.42 14.97
C LEU A 110 9.51 -16.37 15.66
N ALA A 111 9.34 -16.49 16.98
CA ALA A 111 8.64 -15.48 17.79
C ALA A 111 9.37 -14.13 17.81
N GLN A 112 10.71 -14.14 17.81
CA GLN A 112 11.54 -12.94 17.78
C GLN A 112 11.54 -12.26 16.41
N ASN A 113 11.51 -13.04 15.31
CA ASN A 113 11.47 -12.50 13.95
C ASN A 113 10.18 -11.72 13.71
N GLY A 114 9.02 -12.21 14.16
CA GLY A 114 7.76 -11.46 14.08
C GLY A 114 7.82 -10.12 14.83
N LYS A 115 8.37 -10.10 16.04
CA LYS A 115 8.58 -8.85 16.81
C LYS A 115 9.57 -7.90 16.13
N ARG A 116 10.58 -8.42 15.42
CA ARG A 116 11.60 -7.63 14.75
C ARG A 116 11.06 -7.00 13.47
N GLU A 117 10.23 -7.70 12.71
CA GLU A 117 9.53 -7.16 11.53
C GLU A 117 8.57 -6.02 11.91
N GLU A 118 7.80 -6.19 12.99
CA GLU A 118 6.90 -5.14 13.50
C GLU A 118 7.70 -3.90 13.94
N LYS A 119 8.78 -4.09 14.72
CA LYS A 119 9.66 -2.98 15.14
C LYS A 119 10.31 -2.27 13.95
N GLN A 120 10.75 -3.01 12.93
CA GLN A 120 11.34 -2.42 11.72
C GLN A 120 10.30 -1.62 10.94
N ARG A 121 9.06 -2.11 10.81
CA ARG A 121 7.96 -1.36 10.19
C ARG A 121 7.66 -0.06 10.94
N LEU A 122 7.59 -0.14 12.27
CA LEU A 122 7.35 1.03 13.10
C LEU A 122 8.49 2.05 12.97
N ALA A 123 9.75 1.59 12.97
CA ALA A 123 10.92 2.45 12.81
C ALA A 123 10.95 3.14 11.44
N LEU A 124 10.69 2.40 10.36
CA LEU A 124 10.58 2.96 9.01
C LEU A 124 9.44 3.98 8.89
N GLU A 125 8.32 3.75 9.58
CA GLU A 125 7.20 4.70 9.58
C GLU A 125 7.53 5.98 10.37
N VAL A 126 8.23 5.85 11.50
CA VAL A 126 8.73 7.01 12.27
C VAL A 126 9.73 7.80 11.44
N GLU A 127 10.70 7.14 10.81
CA GLU A 127 11.71 7.79 9.97
C GLU A 127 11.06 8.54 8.80
N LYS A 128 10.07 7.93 8.13
CA LYS A 128 9.30 8.60 7.08
C LYS A 128 8.56 9.82 7.60
N LYS A 129 7.90 9.73 8.75
CA LYS A 129 7.20 10.87 9.37
C LYS A 129 8.15 11.98 9.79
N GLU A 130 9.36 11.63 10.24
CA GLU A 130 10.39 12.62 10.57
C GLU A 130 10.90 13.32 9.32
N GLN A 131 11.18 12.57 8.24
CA GLN A 131 11.58 13.15 6.95
C GLN A 131 10.50 14.08 6.38
N GLU A 132 9.23 13.68 6.44
CA GLU A 132 8.10 14.49 5.99
C GLU A 132 7.93 15.76 6.84
N LYS A 133 8.10 15.67 8.16
CA LYS A 133 8.11 16.86 9.03
C LYS A 133 9.25 17.81 8.69
N LEU A 134 10.45 17.28 8.43
CA LEU A 134 11.62 18.08 8.08
C LEU A 134 11.42 18.80 6.74
N SER A 135 10.86 18.13 5.73
CA SER A 135 10.56 18.78 4.45
C SER A 135 9.52 19.89 4.60
N ILE A 136 8.46 19.67 5.39
CA ILE A 136 7.44 20.71 5.66
C ILE A 136 8.07 21.91 6.38
N ILE A 137 8.95 21.69 7.36
CA ILE A 137 9.65 22.77 8.07
C ILE A 137 10.53 23.58 7.10
N GLU A 138 11.23 22.91 6.18
CA GLU A 138 12.08 23.57 5.19
C GLU A 138 11.25 24.42 4.20
N GLU A 139 10.13 23.89 3.71
CA GLU A 139 9.21 24.61 2.82
C GLU A 139 8.51 25.80 3.50
N THR A 140 8.16 25.67 4.78
CA THR A 140 7.43 26.71 5.54
C THR A 140 8.35 27.76 6.18
N LYS A 141 9.66 27.51 6.25
CA LYS A 141 10.67 28.43 6.79
C LYS A 141 10.55 29.88 6.33
N PRO A 142 10.42 30.21 5.03
CA PRO A 142 10.28 31.60 4.60
C PRO A 142 9.00 32.27 5.10
N ALA A 143 7.88 31.53 5.23
CA ALA A 143 6.62 32.05 5.75
C ALA A 143 6.69 32.34 7.26
N VAL A 144 7.37 31.48 8.02
CA VAL A 144 7.61 31.69 9.47
C VAL A 144 8.47 32.93 9.69
N VAL A 145 9.60 33.06 8.98
CA VAL A 145 10.48 34.23 9.06
C VAL A 145 9.74 35.52 8.69
N PHE A 146 8.92 35.49 7.64
CA PHE A 146 8.10 36.63 7.26
C PHE A 146 7.11 37.02 8.38
N THR A 147 6.41 36.05 8.95
CA THR A 147 5.42 36.28 10.00
C THR A 147 6.06 36.83 11.26
N GLU A 148 7.22 36.30 11.68
CA GLU A 148 7.99 36.81 12.81
C GLU A 148 8.47 38.25 12.58
N CYS A 149 8.99 38.56 11.40
CA CYS A 149 9.41 39.93 11.05
C CYS A 149 8.25 40.93 11.04
N VAL A 150 7.08 40.52 10.52
CA VAL A 150 5.90 41.40 10.47
C VAL A 150 5.31 41.62 11.86
N THR A 151 5.24 40.59 12.69
CA THR A 151 4.68 40.68 14.05
C THR A 151 5.58 41.40 15.04
N SER A 152 6.91 41.31 14.87
CA SER A 152 7.89 42.01 15.72
C SER A 152 8.16 43.45 15.31
N SER A 153 7.71 43.88 14.13
CA SER A 153 7.87 45.26 13.65
C SER A 153 7.01 46.24 14.46
N SER A 154 7.65 47.26 15.02
CA SER A 154 6.98 48.36 15.74
C SER A 154 6.43 49.45 14.81
N THR A 155 6.70 49.34 13.51
CA THR A 155 6.29 50.32 12.48
C THR A 155 5.35 49.67 11.47
N ASN A 156 4.35 50.42 10.99
CA ASN A 156 3.45 50.01 9.94
C ASN A 156 3.77 50.71 8.61
N ILE A 157 3.43 50.06 7.50
CA ILE A 157 3.56 50.61 6.15
C ILE A 157 2.36 50.15 5.32
N LEU A 158 1.85 51.00 4.43
CA LEU A 158 0.83 50.60 3.49
C LEU A 158 1.41 49.60 2.48
N ILE A 159 0.65 48.55 2.18
CA ILE A 159 1.08 47.45 1.29
C ILE A 159 1.50 48.00 -0.09
N GLY A 160 0.80 49.01 -0.58
CA GLY A 160 1.12 49.69 -1.84
C GLY A 160 2.47 50.42 -1.85
N ASP A 161 2.88 51.01 -0.72
CA ASP A 161 4.16 51.73 -0.62
C ASP A 161 5.33 50.76 -0.37
N LEU A 162 5.08 49.67 0.36
CA LEU A 162 6.02 48.55 0.45
C LEU A 162 6.30 47.94 -0.93
N ALA A 163 5.25 47.72 -1.74
CA ALA A 163 5.40 47.22 -3.11
C ALA A 163 6.28 48.13 -3.98
N LYS A 164 6.14 49.45 -3.85
CA LYS A 164 7.00 50.43 -4.56
C LYS A 164 8.45 50.33 -4.12
N LEU A 165 8.72 50.24 -2.80
CA LEU A 165 10.08 50.13 -2.24
C LEU A 165 10.81 48.86 -2.72
N ILE A 166 10.14 47.70 -2.70
CA ILE A 166 10.76 46.44 -3.13
C ILE A 166 11.00 46.44 -4.66
N THR A 167 10.12 47.10 -5.43
CA THR A 167 10.30 47.26 -6.88
C THR A 167 11.48 48.16 -7.23
N GLN A 168 11.71 49.23 -6.45
CA GLN A 168 12.87 50.12 -6.63
C GLN A 168 14.21 49.43 -6.29
N ASN A 169 14.22 48.49 -5.33
CA ASN A 169 15.41 47.72 -4.96
C ASN A 169 15.69 46.50 -5.87
N GLY A 170 14.97 46.36 -6.99
CA GLY A 170 15.33 45.44 -8.08
C GLY A 170 14.91 43.98 -7.95
N ASN A 171 14.34 43.54 -6.81
CA ASN A 171 14.07 42.12 -6.54
C ASN A 171 12.64 41.63 -6.84
N PHE A 172 11.72 42.47 -7.32
CA PHE A 172 10.28 42.12 -7.46
C PHE A 172 9.71 42.28 -8.88
N ARG A 173 10.44 41.92 -9.94
CA ARG A 173 9.91 42.06 -11.33
C ARG A 173 8.74 41.11 -11.68
N ASN A 174 8.51 40.03 -10.93
CA ASN A 174 7.54 38.97 -11.31
C ASN A 174 6.49 38.60 -10.23
N GLY A 175 6.42 39.31 -9.09
CA GLY A 175 5.61 38.90 -7.94
C GLY A 175 4.09 39.09 -8.11
N PHE A 176 3.65 40.21 -8.68
CA PHE A 176 2.21 40.49 -8.87
C PHE A 176 1.57 39.63 -9.97
N SER A 177 2.30 39.33 -11.05
CA SER A 177 1.85 38.41 -12.10
C SER A 177 1.76 36.97 -11.57
N HIS A 178 2.70 36.56 -10.70
CA HIS A 178 2.66 35.26 -10.03
C HIS A 178 1.48 35.14 -9.05
N CYS A 179 1.22 36.16 -8.22
CA CYS A 179 0.06 36.17 -7.30
C CYS A 179 -1.28 36.19 -8.06
N LYS A 180 -1.39 36.94 -9.17
CA LYS A 180 -2.56 36.91 -10.06
C LYS A 180 -2.74 35.55 -10.74
N SER A 181 -1.67 34.86 -11.14
CA SER A 181 -1.76 33.50 -11.71
C SER A 181 -2.19 32.42 -10.71
N GLN A 182 -2.00 32.67 -9.41
CA GLN A 182 -2.45 31.79 -8.32
C GLN A 182 -3.84 32.19 -7.76
N GLY A 183 -4.54 33.15 -8.38
CA GLY A 183 -5.92 33.50 -8.02
C GLY A 183 -6.07 34.43 -6.81
N VAL A 184 -4.99 35.03 -6.32
CA VAL A 184 -5.04 35.96 -5.17
C VAL A 184 -5.43 37.36 -5.66
N VAL A 185 -6.58 37.87 -5.21
CA VAL A 185 -7.08 39.23 -5.50
C VAL A 185 -6.71 40.15 -4.35
N ILE A 186 -5.75 41.06 -4.58
CA ILE A 186 -5.42 42.13 -3.64
C ILE A 186 -6.37 43.30 -3.95
N HIS A 187 -7.38 43.50 -3.10
CA HIS A 187 -8.23 44.69 -3.16
C HIS A 187 -7.51 45.83 -2.43
N ASP A 188 -7.12 46.87 -3.16
CA ASP A 188 -6.92 48.18 -2.56
C ASP A 188 -8.31 48.70 -2.21
N THR A 189 -8.62 48.86 -0.92
CA THR A 189 -9.85 49.54 -0.51
C THR A 189 -9.85 50.95 -1.08
N PRO A 190 -10.92 51.36 -1.80
CA PRO A 190 -11.00 52.71 -2.35
C PRO A 190 -11.23 53.71 -1.21
N ASP A 191 -10.52 54.83 -1.27
CA ASP A 191 -10.81 56.03 -0.48
C ASP A 191 -12.27 56.41 -0.68
N ALA A 192 -13.07 56.26 0.37
CA ALA A 192 -14.36 56.91 0.46
C ALA A 192 -14.11 58.39 0.82
N MET A 193 -14.74 59.26 0.03
CA MET A 193 -14.77 60.72 0.15
C MET A 193 -15.13 61.21 1.57
N GLU A 194 -14.61 62.39 1.92
CA GLU A 194 -14.82 63.14 3.17
C GLU A 194 -16.30 63.27 3.59
N GLU A 195 -16.60 62.93 4.85
CA GLU A 195 -17.06 63.85 5.92
C GLU A 195 -16.80 63.26 7.31
#